data_AF-A0A2E5YGA0-F1
#
_entry.id   AF-A0A2E5YGA0-F1
#
_cell.length_a   1.000
_cell.length_b   1.000
_cell.length_c   1.000
_cell.angle_alpha   90.00
_cell.angle_beta   90.00
_cell.angle_gamma   90.00
#
_symmetry.space_group_name_H-M   'P 1'
#
loop_
_entity.id
_entity.type
_entity.pdbx_description
1 polymer ?
#
loop_
_entity_poly.entity_id
_entity_poly.type
_entity_poly.pdbx_seq_one_letter_code
_entity_poly.pdbx_strand_id
1 'polypeptide(L)' 'MEAWRQAYNEFRPHSSLGEKTPEQFLGSGDWVPRVPT' A
#
# COMPACT_ATOMS: atom_id res chain seq x y z
N MET A 1 11.10 -14.06 10.89
CA MET A 1 11.84 -12.78 10.98
C MET A 1 11.93 -12.21 9.57
N GLU A 2 11.06 -11.25 9.24
CA GLU A 2 10.89 -10.71 7.87
C GLU A 2 10.73 -9.17 7.88
N ALA A 3 11.17 -8.52 8.96
CA ALA A 3 11.01 -7.08 9.19
C ALA A 3 11.62 -6.24 8.06
N TRP A 4 12.73 -6.69 7.47
CA TRP A 4 13.36 -6.03 6.32
C TRP A 4 12.42 -5.97 5.11
N ARG A 5 11.59 -7.00 4.90
CA ARG A 5 10.66 -7.05 3.77
C ARG A 5 9.50 -6.09 3.97
N GLN A 6 9.01 -5.99 5.21
CA GLN A 6 7.96 -5.04 5.56
C GLN A 6 8.46 -3.60 5.36
N ALA A 7 9.60 -3.25 5.96
CA ALA A 7 10.20 -1.93 5.78
C ALA A 7 10.45 -1.60 4.31
N TYR A 8 10.99 -2.55 3.52
CA TYR A 8 11.19 -2.35 2.09
C TYR A 8 9.87 -2.12 1.32
N ASN A 9 8.81 -2.85 1.66
CA ASN A 9 7.51 -2.70 1.01
C ASN A 9 6.78 -1.41 1.40
N GLU A 10 7.04 -0.84 2.56
CA GLU A 10 6.41 0.41 3.01
C GLU A 10 6.88 1.63 2.22
N PHE A 11 8.13 1.64 1.72
CA PHE A 11 8.70 2.81 1.03
C PHE A 11 8.81 2.65 -0.49
N ARG A 12 8.55 1.46 -1.05
CA ARG A 12 8.61 1.27 -2.51
C ARG A 12 7.29 1.60 -3.20
N PRO A 13 7.32 2.24 -4.38
CA PRO A 13 6.17 2.30 -5.26
C PRO A 13 5.77 0.90 -5.75
N HIS A 14 4.48 0.62 -5.78
CA HIS A 14 3.93 -0.65 -6.26
C HIS A 14 3.06 -0.40 -7.50
N SER A 15 3.32 -1.14 -8.58
CA SER A 15 2.49 -1.08 -9.79
C SER A 15 1.02 -1.44 -9.52
N SER A 16 0.77 -2.39 -8.62
CA SER A 16 -0.58 -2.76 -8.17
C SER A 16 -1.33 -1.65 -7.44
N LEU A 17 -0.64 -0.61 -6.98
CA LEU A 17 -1.22 0.58 -6.33
C LEU A 17 -1.20 1.80 -7.28
N GLY A 18 -0.93 1.59 -8.57
CA GLY A 18 -0.77 2.66 -9.55
C GLY A 18 0.51 3.47 -9.33
N GLU A 19 1.63 2.78 -9.09
CA GLU A 19 2.96 3.38 -8.88
C GLU A 19 3.05 4.24 -7.60
N LYS A 20 2.26 3.88 -6.57
CA LYS A 20 2.23 4.54 -5.26
C LYS A 20 2.81 3.66 -4.17
N THR A 21 3.31 4.29 -3.10
CA THR A 21 3.57 3.60 -1.82
C THR A 21 2.25 3.28 -1.11
N PRO A 22 2.23 2.37 -0.13
CA PRO A 22 1.03 2.10 0.67
C PRO A 22 0.45 3.36 1.32
N GLU A 23 1.29 4.24 1.87
CA GLU A 23 0.86 5.52 2.47
C GLU A 23 0.20 6.45 1.43
N GLN A 24 0.84 6.61 0.27
CA GLN A 24 0.29 7.43 -0.82
C GLN A 24 -1.04 6.87 -1.35
N PHE A 25 -1.15 5.55 -1.45
CA PHE A 25 -2.38 4.89 -1.89
C PHE A 25 -3.53 5.15 -0.91
N LEU A 26 -3.30 4.95 0.40
CA LEU A 26 -4.28 5.22 1.45
C LEU A 26 -4.68 6.71 1.51
N GLY A 27 -3.73 7.63 1.31
CA GLY A 27 -3.99 9.07 1.28
C GLY A 27 -4.64 9.57 -0.01
N SER A 28 -4.59 8.81 -1.11
CA SER A 28 -5.11 9.23 -2.41
C SER A 28 -6.63 9.14 -2.55
N GLY A 29 -7.33 8.49 -1.62
CA GLY A 29 -8.77 8.23 -1.72
C GLY A 29 -9.15 7.13 -2.73
N ASP A 30 -8.17 6.50 -3.37
CA ASP A 30 -8.36 5.35 -4.29
C ASP A 30 -8.80 4.08 -3.54
N TRP A 31 -8.46 3.99 -2.25
CA TRP A 31 -8.85 2.87 -1.41
C TRP A 31 -10.32 2.96 -0.99
N VAL A 32 -11.13 2.01 -1.46
CA VAL A 32 -12.51 1.81 -0.99
C VAL A 32 -12.53 0.63 -0.02
N PRO A 33 -12.85 0.83 1.28
CA PRO A 33 -13.02 -0.27 2.21
C PRO A 33 -14.16 -1.16 1.72
N ARG A 34 -13.83 -2.41 1.37
CA ARG A 34 -14.85 -3.43 1.16
C ARG A 34 -15.42 -3.80 2.52
N VAL A 35 -16.57 -3.26 2.88
CA VAL A 35 -17.37 -3.81 3.97
C VAL A 35 -17.84 -5.19 3.53
N PRO A 36 -17.44 -6.28 4.22
CA PRO A 36 -18.00 -7.59 3.93
C PRO A 36 -19.47 -7.57 4.35
N THR A 37 -20.37 -7.78 3.39
CA THR A 37 -21.81 -8.01 3.62
C THR A 37 -22.06 -9.37 4.21
#